data_AF-A0A7C1W9M9-F1
#
_entry.id   AF-A0A7C1W9M9-F1
#
_cell.length_a   1.000
_cell.length_b   1.000
_cell.length_c   1.000
_cell.angle_alpha   90.00
_cell.angle_beta   90.00
_cell.angle_gamma   90.00
#
_symmetry.space_group_name_H-M   'P 1'
#
loop_
_entity.id
_entity.type
_entity.pdbx_description
1 polymer ?
#
loop_
_entity_poly.entity_id
_entity_poly.type
_entity_poly.pdbx_seq_one_letter_code
_entity_poly.pdbx_strand_id
1 'polypeptide(L)'
;MNTGKDTSVNLPCFVNEKKVYTHINFYKNVVPISIDAVNYKISSVKIDGTTNFISIFGLTGHFEGWFSNDDAAIPLLAKMKVIIGNVTLELKKWNRKGWIPPEYAKN
;
A
#
# COMPACT_ATOMS: atom_id res chain seq x y z
N MET A 1 5.10 10.40 -5.63
CA MET A 1 5.20 9.31 -4.64
C MET A 1 6.44 8.47 -4.93
N ASN A 2 6.99 7.72 -3.97
CA ASN A 2 8.18 6.86 -4.23
C ASN A 2 7.83 5.46 -4.75
N THR A 3 6.54 5.12 -4.84
CA THR A 3 6.07 3.89 -5.48
C THR A 3 6.54 3.80 -6.92
N GLY A 4 6.91 2.59 -7.37
CA GLY A 4 7.51 2.40 -8.69
C GLY A 4 9.01 2.72 -8.76
N LYS A 5 9.66 3.05 -7.64
CA LYS A 5 11.10 3.23 -7.53
C LYS A 5 11.70 2.14 -6.64
N ASP A 6 12.98 1.84 -6.85
CA ASP A 6 13.75 0.87 -6.08
C ASP A 6 14.52 1.62 -4.99
N THR A 7 13.86 1.86 -3.85
CA THR A 7 14.41 2.68 -2.78
C THR A 7 13.77 2.33 -1.44
N SER A 8 14.47 2.64 -0.36
CA SER A 8 13.97 2.46 1.00
C SER A 8 14.13 3.75 1.78
N VAL A 9 13.20 3.99 2.69
CA VAL A 9 13.18 5.19 3.54
C VAL A 9 12.89 4.80 4.98
N ASN A 10 13.48 5.53 5.90
CA ASN A 10 13.12 5.47 7.31
C ASN A 10 12.39 6.77 7.67
N LEU A 11 11.08 6.67 7.95
CA LEU A 11 10.22 7.82 8.15
C LEU A 11 9.93 8.03 9.64
N PRO A 12 10.16 9.24 10.18
CA PRO A 12 9.66 9.57 11.51
C PRO A 12 8.12 9.67 11.45
N CYS A 13 7.46 9.02 12.42
CA CYS A 13 6.02 9.11 12.61
C CYS A 13 5.72 9.63 14.02
N PHE A 14 4.59 10.29 14.20
CA PHE A 14 4.10 10.72 15.51
C PHE A 14 2.86 9.91 15.86
N VAL A 15 2.98 9.01 16.83
CA VAL A 15 1.95 8.02 17.19
C VAL A 15 1.87 7.92 18.70
N ASN A 16 0.65 8.01 19.25
CA ASN A 16 0.40 7.99 20.71
C ASN A 16 1.34 8.95 21.46
N GLU A 17 1.42 10.19 20.98
CA GLU A 17 2.25 11.27 21.53
C GLU A 17 3.77 11.02 21.53
N LYS A 18 4.23 9.96 20.85
CA LYS A 18 5.64 9.59 20.76
C LYS A 18 6.15 9.70 19.34
N LYS A 19 7.40 10.16 19.21
CA LYS A 19 8.15 10.04 17.97
C LYS A 19 8.63 8.59 17.82
N VAL A 20 8.21 7.96 16.74
CA VAL A 20 8.57 6.59 16.37
C VAL A 20 9.03 6.56 14.91
N TYR A 21 9.46 5.40 14.42
CA TYR A 21 10.00 5.28 13.07
C TYR A 21 9.35 4.11 12.33
N THR A 22 9.11 4.30 11.04
CA THR A 22 8.64 3.26 10.14
C THR A 22 9.61 3.12 8.98
N HIS A 23 10.05 1.89 8.74
CA HIS A 23 10.85 1.57 7.58
C HIS A 23 9.93 1.16 6.43
N ILE A 24 10.14 1.72 5.24
CA ILE A 24 9.35 1.42 4.04
C ILE A 24 10.30 1.10 2.89
N ASN A 25 10.05 -0.03 2.23
CA ASN A 25 10.64 -0.42 0.96
C ASN A 25 9.65 -0.10 -0.17
N PHE A 26 10.15 0.55 -1.21
CA PHE A 26 9.44 0.76 -2.45
C PHE A 26 10.04 -0.16 -3.52
N TYR A 27 9.17 -0.72 -4.34
CA TYR A 27 9.58 -1.57 -5.45
C TYR A 27 9.14 -0.98 -6.80
N LYS A 28 9.95 -1.24 -7.82
CA LYS A 28 9.70 -0.84 -9.22
C LYS A 28 8.92 -1.88 -10.02
N ASN A 29 8.84 -3.12 -9.54
CA ASN A 29 8.20 -4.19 -10.30
C ASN A 29 6.68 -3.96 -10.36
N VAL A 30 6.17 -3.95 -11.58
CA VAL A 30 4.72 -3.87 -11.82
C VAL A 30 4.13 -5.25 -11.62
N VAL A 31 3.15 -5.34 -10.73
CA VAL A 31 2.44 -6.57 -10.41
C VAL A 31 0.94 -6.41 -10.68
N PRO A 32 0.31 -7.42 -11.28
CA PRO A 32 -1.14 -7.42 -11.44
C PRO A 32 -1.81 -7.73 -10.10
N ILE A 33 -2.84 -6.96 -9.74
CA ILE A 33 -3.71 -7.28 -8.62
C ILE A 33 -5.18 -7.31 -9.03
N SER A 34 -6.00 -8.01 -8.26
CA SER A 34 -7.44 -8.05 -8.41
C SER A 34 -8.08 -7.52 -7.13
N ILE A 35 -9.11 -6.69 -7.29
CA ILE A 35 -9.96 -6.16 -6.23
C ILE A 35 -11.41 -6.27 -6.72
N ASP A 36 -12.38 -6.36 -5.81
CA ASP A 36 -13.81 -6.55 -6.11
C ASP A 36 -14.42 -5.34 -6.83
N ALA A 37 -13.80 -4.15 -6.74
CA ALA A 37 -14.33 -2.93 -7.32
C ALA A 37 -14.27 -2.87 -8.86
N VAL A 38 -13.49 -3.75 -9.51
CA VAL A 38 -13.37 -3.85 -10.97
C VAL A 38 -13.23 -5.30 -11.43
N ASN A 39 -13.63 -5.61 -12.66
CA ASN A 39 -13.61 -6.98 -13.21
C ASN A 39 -12.35 -7.31 -14.03
N TYR A 40 -11.27 -6.54 -13.87
CA TYR A 40 -10.00 -6.71 -14.56
C TYR A 40 -8.82 -6.66 -13.58
N LYS A 41 -7.63 -7.09 -14.03
CA LYS A 41 -6.40 -6.96 -13.22
C LYS A 41 -5.86 -5.55 -13.33
N ILE A 42 -5.60 -4.91 -12.20
CA ILE A 42 -5.05 -3.55 -12.12
C ILE A 42 -3.52 -3.63 -12.16
N SER A 43 -2.91 -2.73 -12.94
CA SER A 43 -1.48 -2.46 -12.95
C SER A 43 -1.09 -1.76 -11.65
N SER A 44 -0.24 -2.39 -10.85
CA SER A 44 0.12 -1.89 -9.53
C SER A 44 1.60 -2.04 -9.22
N VAL A 45 2.07 -1.29 -8.23
CA VAL A 45 3.42 -1.38 -7.67
C VAL A 45 3.33 -1.62 -6.18
N LYS A 46 4.21 -2.49 -5.66
CA LYS A 46 4.22 -2.89 -4.26
C LYS A 46 5.05 -1.93 -3.41
N ILE A 47 4.64 -1.76 -2.17
CA ILE A 47 5.50 -1.39 -1.04
C ILE A 47 5.39 -2.45 0.04
N ASP A 48 6.41 -2.53 0.89
CA ASP A 48 6.25 -3.15 2.20
C ASP A 48 7.07 -2.39 3.23
N GLY A 49 6.89 -2.76 4.49
CA GLY A 49 7.61 -2.09 5.55
C GLY A 49 7.41 -2.74 6.89
N THR A 50 8.06 -2.16 7.88
CA THR A 50 7.95 -2.59 9.27
C THR A 50 7.90 -1.38 10.18
N THR A 51 7.09 -1.51 11.23
CA THR A 51 7.03 -0.58 12.34
C THR A 51 7.43 -1.31 13.63
N ASN A 52 8.13 -0.61 14.52
CA ASN A 52 8.52 -1.10 15.85
C ASN A 52 7.56 -0.63 16.96
N PHE A 53 6.36 -0.17 16.61
CA PHE A 53 5.38 0.35 17.54
C PHE A 53 3.98 -0.20 17.22
N ILE A 54 3.07 -0.13 18.19
CA ILE A 54 1.67 -0.43 17.98
C ILE A 54 0.98 0.85 17.50
N SER A 55 0.46 0.84 16.28
CA SER A 55 -0.26 1.97 15.71
C SER A 55 -1.77 1.87 15.94
N ILE A 56 -2.53 2.75 15.29
CA ILE A 56 -3.99 2.68 15.22
C ILE A 56 -4.46 1.27 14.84
N PHE A 57 -5.57 0.84 15.41
CA PHE A 57 -6.16 -0.49 15.19
C PHE A 57 -5.25 -1.69 15.54
N GLY A 58 -4.24 -1.47 16.39
CA GLY A 58 -3.36 -2.55 16.84
C GLY A 58 -2.43 -3.05 15.74
N LEU A 59 -2.09 -2.23 14.74
CA LEU A 59 -1.12 -2.59 13.71
C LEU A 59 0.24 -2.83 14.36
N THR A 60 0.82 -4.00 14.09
CA THR A 60 2.09 -4.44 14.67
C THR A 60 3.02 -4.95 13.58
N GLY A 61 4.24 -4.43 13.52
CA GLY A 61 5.28 -5.02 12.69
C GLY A 61 5.08 -4.79 11.19
N HIS A 62 4.99 -5.88 10.43
CA HIS A 62 5.06 -5.88 8.97
C HIS A 62 3.74 -5.51 8.30
N PHE A 63 3.84 -4.77 7.20
CA PHE A 63 2.73 -4.46 6.32
C PHE A 63 3.17 -4.51 4.87
N GLU A 64 2.21 -4.77 3.99
CA GLU A 64 2.37 -4.72 2.53
C GLU A 64 1.25 -3.85 1.94
N GLY A 65 1.56 -3.12 0.89
CA GLY A 65 0.59 -2.27 0.18
C GLY A 65 0.82 -2.29 -1.32
N TRP A 66 -0.26 -2.22 -2.08
CA TRP A 66 -0.24 -2.11 -3.53
C TRP A 66 -0.92 -0.82 -3.96
N PHE A 67 -0.25 -0.09 -4.85
CA PHE A 67 -0.70 1.20 -5.35
C PHE A 67 -0.82 1.16 -6.86
N SER A 68 -1.76 1.92 -7.44
CA SER A 68 -1.89 2.01 -8.89
C SER A 68 -0.58 2.44 -9.55
N ASN A 69 -0.23 1.78 -10.64
CA ASN A 69 0.96 2.09 -11.42
C ASN A 69 0.66 3.21 -12.44
N ASP A 70 0.31 4.37 -11.90
CA ASP A 70 0.05 5.62 -12.62
C ASP A 70 0.45 6.81 -11.75
N ASP A 71 0.34 8.03 -12.30
CA ASP A 71 0.69 9.25 -11.57
C ASP A 71 -0.20 9.50 -10.33
N ALA A 72 -1.39 8.90 -10.30
CA ALA A 72 -2.31 9.05 -9.17
C ALA A 72 -1.88 8.25 -7.95
N ALA A 73 -1.20 7.10 -8.17
CA ALA A 73 -0.64 6.24 -7.14
C ALA A 73 -1.64 5.97 -6.00
N ILE A 74 -2.85 5.56 -6.36
CA ILE A 74 -3.95 5.31 -5.41
C ILE A 74 -3.70 3.98 -4.69
N PRO A 75 -3.86 3.91 -3.36
CA PRO A 75 -3.80 2.64 -2.63
C PRO A 75 -4.97 1.74 -3.04
N LEU A 76 -4.67 0.51 -3.44
CA LEU A 76 -5.63 -0.46 -3.96
C LEU A 76 -5.89 -1.61 -2.99
N LEU A 77 -4.82 -2.14 -2.40
CA LEU A 77 -4.85 -3.28 -1.49
C LEU A 77 -3.79 -3.08 -0.41
N ALA A 78 -4.05 -3.50 0.81
CA ALA A 78 -3.04 -3.61 1.86
C ALA A 78 -3.24 -4.87 2.70
N LYS A 79 -2.14 -5.45 3.17
CA LYS A 79 -2.12 -6.55 4.13
C LYS A 79 -1.33 -6.10 5.35
N MET A 80 -1.91 -6.28 6.53
CA MET A 80 -1.34 -5.76 7.75
C MET A 80 -1.45 -6.80 8.85
N LYS A 81 -0.39 -6.96 9.64
CA LYS A 81 -0.44 -7.73 10.87
C LYS A 81 -0.98 -6.86 12.00
N VAL A 82 -1.97 -7.37 12.73
CA VAL A 82 -2.53 -6.75 13.94
C VAL A 82 -2.36 -7.69 15.12
N ILE A 83 -2.62 -7.20 16.34
CA ILE A 83 -2.45 -7.96 17.59
C ILE A 83 -3.13 -9.35 17.53
N ILE A 84 -4.31 -9.43 16.90
CA ILE A 84 -5.17 -10.64 16.90
C ILE A 84 -5.17 -11.35 15.52
N GLY A 85 -4.24 -11.03 14.62
CA GLY A 85 -4.14 -11.72 13.33
C GLY A 85 -3.71 -10.84 12.17
N ASN A 86 -4.37 -11.00 11.02
CA ASN A 86 -4.06 -10.27 9.79
C ASN A 86 -5.32 -9.60 9.26
N VAL A 87 -5.17 -8.38 8.76
CA VAL A 87 -6.22 -7.60 8.11
C VAL A 87 -5.84 -7.38 6.66
N THR A 88 -6.80 -7.58 5.77
CA THR A 88 -6.70 -7.17 4.36
C THR A 88 -7.64 -5.99 4.15
N LEU A 89 -7.10 -4.89 3.62
CA LEU A 89 -7.85 -3.69 3.24
C LEU A 89 -7.88 -3.60 1.72
N GLU A 90 -9.05 -3.34 1.16
CA GLU A 90 -9.26 -3.27 -0.28
C GLU A 90 -10.04 -2.02 -0.67
N LEU A 91 -9.63 -1.37 -1.76
CA LEU A 91 -10.33 -0.21 -2.32
C LEU A 91 -11.69 -0.65 -2.87
N LYS A 92 -12.77 -0.21 -2.20
CA LYS A 92 -14.14 -0.53 -2.62
C LYS A 92 -14.74 0.47 -3.62
N LYS A 93 -14.38 1.75 -3.52
CA LYS A 93 -14.89 2.84 -4.37
C LYS A 93 -14.00 4.07 -4.32
N TRP A 94 -14.06 4.92 -5.32
CA TRP A 94 -13.36 6.21 -5.40
C TRP A 94 -14.27 7.30 -5.97
N ASN A 95 -13.91 8.56 -5.73
CA ASN A 95 -14.60 9.75 -6.25
C ASN A 95 -13.67 10.67 -7.06
N ARG A 96 -12.46 10.21 -7.38
CA ARG A 96 -11.49 10.97 -8.19
C ARG A 96 -11.99 11.05 -9.63
N LYS A 97 -12.44 12.25 -10.04
CA LYS A 97 -12.99 12.49 -11.37
C LYS A 97 -11.96 12.15 -12.46
N GLY A 98 -12.40 11.36 -13.45
CA GLY A 98 -11.58 10.99 -14.60
C GLY A 98 -10.50 9.95 -14.31
N TRP A 99 -10.43 9.41 -13.09
CA TRP A 99 -9.51 8.32 -12.77
C TRP A 99 -10.22 6.98 -12.87
N ILE A 100 -9.59 6.09 -13.63
CA ILE A 100 -9.96 4.69 -13.79
C ILE A 100 -8.69 3.89 -13.45
N PRO A 101 -8.76 2.84 -12.61
CA PRO A 101 -7.59 2.05 -12.29
C PRO A 101 -6.91 1.52 -13.57
N PRO A 102 -5.59 1.69 -13.72
CA PRO A 102 -4.89 1.32 -14.95
C PRO A 102 -4.95 -0.20 -15.13
N GLU A 103 -5.41 -0.67 -16.28
CA GLU A 103 -5.40 -2.12 -16.60
C GLU A 103 -3.96 -2.65 -16.69
N TYR A 104 -3.74 -3.87 -16.19
CA TYR A 104 -2.46 -4.55 -16.34
C TYR A 104 -2.36 -5.17 -17.74
N ALA A 105 -1.53 -4.55 -18.60
CA ALA A 105 -1.14 -5.13 -19.88
C ALA A 105 -0.07 -6.22 -19.65
N LYS A 106 -0.35 -7.46 -20.08
CA LYS A 106 0.69 -8.48 -20.23
C LYS A 106 1.48 -8.14 -21.49
N ASN A 107 2.69 -7.58 -21.32
CA ASN A 107 3.70 -7.58 -22.38
C ASN A 107 4.36 -8.96 -22.45
#